data_AF-A0A9D6JR77-F1
#
_entry.id   AF-A0A9D6JR77-F1
#
_cell.length_a   1.000
_cell.length_b   1.000
_cell.length_c   1.000
_cell.angle_alpha   90.00
_cell.angle_beta   90.00
_cell.angle_gamma   90.00
#
_symmetry.space_group_name_H-M   'P 1'
#
loop_
_entity.id
_entity.type
_entity.pdbx_description
1 polymer ?
#
loop_
_entity_poly.entity_id
_entity_poly.type
_entity_poly.pdbx_seq_one_letter_code
_entity_poly.pdbx_strand_id
1 'polypeptide(L)'
;MKKNPKKKSPKRKPPSKSHHSLPPLTHGVEQSEGSYIAGVIAKGNGSHTKKEITLTIDTTSPQVTITSPENNSITNQSQITITGSVNEELSNLTINLNGLEVRSWKLEGLSFEETITLELGENTI
;
A
#
# COMPACT_ATOMS: atom_id res chain seq x y z
N MET A 1 76.05 0.57 32.84
CA MET A 1 74.61 0.93 32.72
C MET A 1 74.23 0.99 31.25
N LYS A 2 73.51 -0.01 30.72
CA LYS A 2 73.16 -0.11 29.29
C LYS A 2 71.89 0.73 29.02
N LYS A 3 71.97 1.72 28.13
CA LYS A 3 70.83 2.55 27.70
C LYS A 3 70.00 1.79 26.66
N ASN A 4 68.71 1.59 26.91
CA ASN A 4 67.77 0.94 25.99
C ASN A 4 67.44 1.85 24.78
N PRO A 5 67.35 1.30 23.55
CA PRO A 5 66.92 2.07 22.38
C PRO A 5 65.38 2.18 22.28
N LYS A 6 64.93 3.33 21.75
CA LYS A 6 63.52 3.74 21.57
C LYS A 6 62.74 2.76 20.68
N LYS A 7 61.64 2.18 21.18
CA LYS A 7 60.62 1.52 20.36
C LYS A 7 59.80 2.60 19.62
N LYS A 8 59.99 2.74 18.30
CA LYS A 8 59.10 3.53 17.44
C LYS A 8 57.80 2.73 17.22
N SER A 9 56.68 3.29 17.63
CA SER A 9 55.34 2.74 17.40
C SER A 9 55.02 2.66 15.89
N PRO A 10 54.36 1.60 15.39
CA PRO A 10 54.01 1.49 13.99
C PRO A 10 52.87 2.46 13.62
N LYS A 11 53.05 3.21 12.53
CA LYS A 11 52.02 4.07 11.92
C LYS A 11 50.83 3.22 11.48
N ARG A 12 49.65 3.46 12.04
CA ARG A 12 48.39 2.85 11.59
C ARG A 12 48.05 3.36 10.19
N LYS A 13 47.88 2.44 9.23
CA LYS A 13 47.30 2.72 7.90
C LYS A 13 45.93 3.39 8.08
N PRO A 14 45.57 4.43 7.29
CA PRO A 14 44.22 4.99 7.35
C PRO A 14 43.21 3.93 6.88
N PRO A 15 42.07 3.76 7.57
CA PRO A 15 41.05 2.81 7.13
C PRO A 15 40.43 3.26 5.80
N SER A 16 40.41 2.32 4.86
CA SER A 16 39.73 2.39 3.56
C SER A 16 38.27 2.83 3.74
N LYS A 17 37.86 3.88 3.04
CA LYS A 17 36.47 4.35 2.97
C LYS A 17 35.55 3.21 2.50
N SER A 18 34.60 2.77 3.31
CA SER A 18 33.47 1.98 2.84
C SER A 18 32.27 2.92 2.61
N HIS A 19 32.20 3.46 1.38
CA HIS A 19 30.96 4.04 0.88
C HIS A 19 29.96 2.90 0.66
N HIS A 20 29.29 2.44 1.71
CA HIS A 20 28.00 1.77 1.53
C HIS A 20 27.01 2.85 1.13
N SER A 21 26.94 3.08 -0.17
CA SER A 21 25.84 3.80 -0.81
C SER A 21 24.61 2.93 -0.63
N LEU A 22 23.55 3.48 -0.05
CA LEU A 22 22.22 2.95 -0.33
C LEU A 22 22.03 3.06 -1.84
N PRO A 23 21.44 2.06 -2.52
CA PRO A 23 21.14 2.21 -3.93
C PRO A 23 20.30 3.49 -4.09
N PRO A 24 20.66 4.38 -5.03
CA PRO A 24 19.83 5.55 -5.30
C PRO A 24 18.44 5.06 -5.68
N LEU A 25 17.39 5.77 -5.23
CA LEU A 25 16.08 5.66 -5.85
C LEU A 25 16.21 6.26 -7.25
N THR A 26 16.71 5.46 -8.18
CA THR A 26 16.83 5.81 -9.59
C THR A 26 15.43 6.04 -10.12
N HIS A 27 15.18 7.26 -10.60
CA HIS A 27 13.97 7.59 -11.35
C HIS A 27 14.03 6.77 -12.65
N GLY A 28 13.19 5.73 -12.78
CA GLY A 28 13.05 4.98 -14.03
C GLY A 28 13.17 3.45 -13.95
N VAL A 29 13.08 2.83 -12.77
CA VAL A 29 12.71 1.40 -12.70
C VAL A 29 11.20 1.36 -12.50
N GLU A 30 10.46 0.71 -13.40
CA GLU A 30 9.07 0.36 -13.12
C GLU A 30 9.11 -0.60 -11.92
N GLN A 31 8.76 -0.07 -10.75
CA GLN A 31 8.75 -0.85 -9.52
C GLN A 31 7.47 -1.69 -9.54
N SER A 32 7.65 -3.01 -9.46
CA SER A 32 6.55 -3.95 -9.35
C SER A 32 5.80 -3.75 -8.03
N GLU A 33 4.59 -4.30 -7.94
CA GLU A 33 3.85 -4.45 -6.69
C GLU A 33 4.75 -4.96 -5.55
N GLY A 34 4.57 -4.41 -4.35
CA GLY A 34 5.30 -4.83 -3.16
C GLY A 34 5.61 -3.73 -2.14
N SER A 35 6.31 -4.13 -1.07
CA SER A 35 6.73 -3.24 0.01
C SER A 35 8.21 -2.88 -0.13
N TYR A 36 8.51 -1.59 -0.07
CA TYR A 36 9.83 -1.01 -0.24
C TYR A 36 10.23 -0.22 1.00
N ILE A 37 11.51 -0.28 1.37
CA ILE A 37 12.06 0.50 2.48
C ILE A 37 13.00 1.55 1.91
N ALA A 38 12.65 2.82 2.09
CA ALA A 38 13.55 3.93 1.80
C ALA A 38 14.26 4.34 3.09
N GLY A 39 15.57 4.15 3.12
CA GLY A 39 16.44 4.54 4.22
C GLY A 39 17.25 5.79 3.90
N VAL A 40 17.51 6.62 4.91
CA VAL A 40 18.52 7.67 4.87
C VAL A 40 19.53 7.40 5.99
N ILE A 41 20.81 7.42 5.64
CA ILE A 41 21.90 7.26 6.59
C ILE A 41 22.73 8.54 6.60
N ALA A 42 22.73 9.23 7.73
CA ALA A 42 23.67 10.32 8.00
C ALA A 42 24.93 9.73 8.64
N LYS A 43 26.11 10.05 8.10
CA LYS A 43 27.41 9.64 8.65
C LYS A 43 28.20 10.86 9.09
N GLY A 44 28.65 10.87 10.34
CA GLY A 44 29.59 11.85 10.91
C GLY A 44 30.85 11.14 11.44
N ASN A 45 31.87 11.89 11.88
CA ASN A 45 33.17 11.36 12.34
C ASN A 45 33.05 10.17 13.33
N GLY A 46 33.02 8.94 12.79
CA GLY A 46 32.87 7.69 13.55
C GLY A 46 31.44 7.31 13.97
N SER A 47 30.42 8.09 13.63
CA SER A 47 29.01 7.84 13.99
C SER A 47 28.11 7.79 12.75
N HIS A 48 27.02 7.06 12.84
CA HIS A 48 25.96 7.08 11.85
C HIS A 48 24.59 7.01 12.49
N THR A 49 23.63 7.71 11.87
CA THR A 49 22.21 7.64 12.23
C THR A 49 21.44 7.20 11.00
N LYS A 50 20.50 6.28 11.19
CA LYS A 50 19.62 5.77 10.14
C LYS A 50 18.17 6.16 10.45
N LYS A 51 17.43 6.54 9.42
CA LYS A 51 15.97 6.67 9.47
C LYS A 51 15.38 5.96 8.25
N GLU A 52 14.26 5.28 8.44
CA GLU A 52 13.60 4.52 7.39
C GLU A 52 12.12 4.91 7.30
N ILE A 53 11.58 4.80 6.09
CA ILE A 53 10.15 4.83 5.81
C ILE A 53 9.81 3.60 4.96
N THR A 54 8.63 3.06 5.18
CA THR A 54 8.08 1.97 4.36
C THR A 54 7.11 2.57 3.34
N LEU A 55 7.23 2.14 2.10
CA LEU A 55 6.31 2.47 1.01
C LEU A 55 5.71 1.17 0.48
N THR A 56 4.46 1.23 0.04
CA THR A 56 3.80 0.10 -0.62
C THR A 56 3.37 0.58 -1.99
N ILE A 57 3.73 -0.18 -3.02
CA ILE A 57 3.25 0.04 -4.39
C ILE A 57 2.18 -1.00 -4.64
N ASP A 58 0.99 -0.52 -4.91
CA ASP A 58 -0.15 -1.33 -5.32
C ASP A 58 -0.60 -0.87 -6.70
N THR A 59 -0.57 -1.80 -7.65
CA THR A 59 -1.00 -1.59 -9.05
C THR A 59 -2.16 -2.49 -9.43
N THR A 60 -2.62 -3.34 -8.50
CA THR A 60 -3.71 -4.26 -8.77
C THR A 60 -5.02 -3.51 -8.65
N SER A 61 -5.88 -3.64 -9.66
CA SER A 61 -7.20 -3.02 -9.61
C SER A 61 -8.14 -3.88 -8.77
N PRO A 62 -8.92 -3.27 -7.87
CA PRO A 62 -9.91 -4.01 -7.12
C PRO A 62 -10.96 -4.62 -8.05
N GLN A 63 -11.46 -5.78 -7.63
CA GLN A 63 -12.54 -6.52 -8.27
C GLN A 63 -13.75 -6.50 -7.35
N VAL A 64 -14.89 -6.09 -7.89
CA VAL A 64 -16.18 -6.07 -7.19
C VAL A 64 -17.08 -7.13 -7.82
N THR A 65 -17.71 -7.96 -7.01
CA THR A 65 -18.68 -8.97 -7.44
C THR A 65 -20.01 -8.74 -6.75
N ILE A 66 -21.09 -8.60 -7.51
CA ILE A 66 -22.45 -8.58 -6.98
C ILE A 66 -22.97 -10.03 -6.96
N THR A 67 -23.34 -10.52 -5.78
CA THR A 67 -23.90 -11.86 -5.57
C THR A 67 -25.42 -11.86 -5.60
N SER A 68 -26.05 -10.75 -5.24
CA SER A 68 -27.49 -10.55 -5.35
C SER A 68 -27.79 -9.07 -5.54
N PRO A 69 -28.80 -8.68 -6.32
CA PRO A 69 -29.62 -9.54 -7.17
C PRO A 69 -28.83 -10.10 -8.38
N GLU A 70 -29.32 -11.18 -9.00
CA GLU A 70 -28.79 -11.63 -10.29
C GLU A 70 -29.15 -10.62 -11.40
N ASN A 71 -28.33 -10.57 -12.45
CA ASN A 71 -28.61 -9.69 -13.59
C ASN A 71 -29.98 -10.01 -14.22
N ASN A 72 -30.78 -8.98 -14.51
CA ASN A 72 -32.16 -9.08 -15.00
C ASN A 72 -33.16 -9.74 -14.03
N SER A 73 -32.90 -9.71 -12.71
CA SER A 73 -33.88 -10.16 -11.72
C SER A 73 -35.17 -9.35 -11.79
N ILE A 74 -36.30 -10.03 -11.69
CA ILE A 74 -37.64 -9.42 -11.64
C ILE A 74 -38.17 -9.58 -10.21
N THR A 75 -38.62 -8.48 -9.61
CA THR A 75 -39.21 -8.46 -8.27
C THR A 75 -40.47 -7.61 -8.24
N ASN A 76 -41.38 -7.95 -7.33
CA ASN A 76 -42.55 -7.13 -6.98
C ASN A 76 -42.35 -6.34 -5.66
N GLN A 77 -41.14 -6.41 -5.09
CA GLN A 77 -40.78 -5.71 -3.87
C GLN A 77 -40.31 -4.28 -4.20
N SER A 78 -40.70 -3.30 -3.39
CA SER A 78 -40.22 -1.92 -3.51
C SER A 78 -38.81 -1.73 -2.96
N GLN A 79 -38.24 -2.76 -2.33
CA GLN A 79 -36.89 -2.76 -1.80
C GLN A 79 -36.21 -4.07 -2.14
N ILE A 80 -34.92 -4.01 -2.38
CA ILE A 80 -34.08 -5.19 -2.56
C ILE A 80 -32.78 -5.02 -1.79
N THR A 81 -32.21 -6.15 -1.39
CA THR A 81 -30.90 -6.20 -0.78
C THR A 81 -29.86 -6.57 -1.82
N ILE A 82 -28.94 -5.64 -2.07
CA ILE A 82 -27.74 -5.87 -2.85
C ILE A 82 -26.71 -6.48 -1.92
N THR A 83 -26.18 -7.63 -2.28
CA THR A 83 -25.04 -8.24 -1.60
C THR A 83 -23.92 -8.46 -2.60
N GLY A 84 -22.70 -8.35 -2.09
CA GLY A 84 -21.51 -8.62 -2.90
C GLY A 84 -20.24 -8.68 -2.09
N SER A 85 -19.14 -8.89 -2.80
CA SER A 85 -17.81 -8.99 -2.22
C SER A 85 -16.78 -8.25 -3.07
N VAL A 86 -15.67 -7.93 -2.41
CA VAL A 86 -14.49 -7.34 -3.01
C VAL A 86 -13.29 -8.25 -2.75
N ASN A 87 -12.30 -8.26 -3.64
CA ASN A 87 -11.09 -9.08 -3.47
C ASN A 87 -10.09 -8.49 -2.46
N GLU A 88 -10.22 -7.20 -2.12
CA GLU A 88 -9.28 -6.44 -1.30
C GLU A 88 -9.98 -5.30 -0.54
N GLU A 89 -9.29 -4.70 0.42
CA GLU A 89 -9.83 -3.57 1.18
C GLU A 89 -9.91 -2.32 0.30
N LEU A 90 -11.11 -1.74 0.21
CA LEU A 90 -11.32 -0.50 -0.52
C LEU A 90 -11.32 0.70 0.41
N SER A 91 -10.75 1.81 -0.08
CA SER A 91 -10.91 3.11 0.60
C SER A 91 -12.35 3.64 0.50
N ASN A 92 -13.05 3.31 -0.59
CA ASN A 92 -14.42 3.73 -0.86
C ASN A 92 -15.13 2.73 -1.79
N LEU A 93 -16.43 2.56 -1.58
CA LEU A 93 -17.33 1.80 -2.44
C LEU A 93 -18.64 2.59 -2.60
N THR A 94 -19.09 2.76 -3.84
CA THR A 94 -20.31 3.47 -4.20
C THR A 94 -21.20 2.55 -5.03
N ILE A 95 -22.51 2.57 -4.78
CA ILE A 95 -23.53 1.89 -5.59
C ILE A 95 -24.35 2.97 -6.29
N ASN A 96 -24.65 2.77 -7.57
CA ASN A 96 -25.41 3.74 -8.35
C ASN A 96 -26.76 3.14 -8.74
N LEU A 97 -27.86 3.64 -8.18
CA LEU A 97 -29.20 3.24 -8.59
C LEU A 97 -29.77 4.25 -9.59
N ASN A 98 -30.07 3.81 -10.80
CA ASN A 98 -30.66 4.64 -11.87
C ASN A 98 -29.83 5.91 -12.17
N GLY A 99 -28.50 5.83 -12.00
CA GLY A 99 -27.57 6.95 -12.18
C GLY A 99 -27.46 7.90 -10.98
N LEU A 100 -28.10 7.57 -9.85
CA LEU A 100 -27.94 8.27 -8.58
C LEU A 100 -27.04 7.49 -7.65
N GLU A 101 -26.05 8.17 -7.07
CA GLU A 101 -25.21 7.59 -6.04
C GLU A 101 -26.04 7.27 -4.79
N VAL A 102 -26.25 5.99 -4.56
CA VAL A 102 -26.83 5.47 -3.35
C VAL A 102 -25.67 5.11 -2.44
N ARG A 103 -25.41 6.00 -1.47
CA ARG A 103 -24.48 5.85 -0.33
C ARG A 103 -23.02 5.46 -0.64
N SER A 104 -22.16 5.80 0.32
CA SER A 104 -20.76 5.37 0.40
C SER A 104 -20.66 4.45 1.61
N TRP A 105 -20.26 3.20 1.42
CA TRP A 105 -20.17 2.24 2.53
C TRP A 105 -18.81 2.20 3.17
N LYS A 106 -18.83 1.71 4.42
CA LYS A 106 -17.71 1.04 5.04
C LYS A 106 -17.92 -0.46 4.86
N LEU A 107 -16.96 -1.13 4.26
CA LEU A 107 -16.94 -2.60 4.12
C LEU A 107 -16.83 -3.25 5.51
N GLU A 108 -17.53 -4.37 5.72
CA GLU A 108 -17.27 -5.27 6.84
C GLU A 108 -16.33 -6.37 6.33
N GLY A 109 -15.02 -6.14 6.48
CA GLY A 109 -14.00 -6.95 5.85
C GLY A 109 -14.03 -6.79 4.33
N LEU A 110 -14.35 -7.87 3.61
CA LEU A 110 -14.38 -7.92 2.15
C LEU A 110 -15.78 -8.09 1.56
N SER A 111 -16.82 -7.84 2.36
CA SER A 111 -18.22 -8.01 1.93
C SER A 111 -19.04 -6.75 2.20
N PHE A 112 -20.07 -6.56 1.39
CA PHE A 112 -21.05 -5.48 1.54
C PHE A 112 -22.47 -6.01 1.37
N GLU A 113 -23.39 -5.39 2.10
CA GLU A 113 -24.82 -5.64 2.05
C GLU A 113 -25.54 -4.30 2.19
N GLU A 114 -26.40 -3.96 1.23
CA GLU A 114 -27.24 -2.77 1.32
C GLU A 114 -28.66 -3.05 0.86
N THR A 115 -29.63 -2.53 1.59
CA THR A 115 -31.02 -2.46 1.12
C THR A 115 -31.31 -1.12 0.42
N ILE A 116 -31.64 -1.20 -0.86
CA ILE A 116 -32.01 -0.03 -1.68
C ILE A 116 -33.51 -0.03 -1.97
N THR A 117 -34.08 1.16 -2.17
CA THR A 117 -35.49 1.32 -2.57
C THR A 117 -35.57 1.49 -4.08
N LEU A 118 -36.37 0.65 -4.74
CA LEU A 118 -36.56 0.66 -6.17
C LEU A 118 -37.65 1.62 -6.60
N GLU A 119 -37.54 2.14 -7.81
CA GLU A 119 -38.62 2.84 -8.49
C GLU A 119 -39.46 1.85 -9.32
N LEU A 120 -40.71 2.20 -9.60
CA LEU A 120 -41.55 1.39 -10.48
C LEU A 120 -40.97 1.39 -11.90
N GLY A 121 -40.72 0.18 -12.43
CA GLY A 121 -40.16 -0.01 -13.76
C GLY A 121 -38.78 -0.65 -13.73
N GLU A 122 -38.01 -0.42 -14.79
CA GLU A 122 -36.63 -0.91 -14.88
C GLU A 122 -35.72 -0.13 -13.94
N ASN A 123 -34.87 -0.84 -13.20
CA ASN A 123 -33.85 -0.24 -12.35
C ASN A 123 -32.47 -0.76 -12.76
N THR A 124 -31.47 0.11 -12.77
CA THR A 124 -30.06 -0.22 -13.07
C THR A 124 -29.20 0.06 -11.84
N ILE A 125 -28.30 -0.87 -11.50
CA ILE A 125 -27.41 -0.86 -10.33
C ILE A 125 -25.95 -0.83 -10.80
#